data_AF-A0A8S1K8X7-F1
#
_entry.id   AF-A0A8S1K8X7-F1
#
_cell.length_a   1.000
_cell.length_b   1.000
_cell.length_c   1.000
_cell.angle_alpha   90.00
_cell.angle_beta   90.00
_cell.angle_gamma   90.00
#
_symmetry.space_group_name_H-M   'P 1'
#
loop_
_entity.id
_entity.type
_entity.pdbx_description
1 polymer ?
#
loop_
_entity_poly.entity_id
_entity_poly.type
_entity_poly.pdbx_seq_one_letter_code
_entity_poly.pdbx_strand_id
1 'polypeptide(L)'
;MMMEMYLYWTAKCEFIFESWRIYDDQPFLLFCGCFLSCLYAIIHIIYMLQGDKVQIFLKQYMSRRVGFSIYQFFLTLSSMITMMLLMTMNGWVNLAVGIGYTIGYGISQITKSKSKYTQVDTI
;
A
#
# COMPACT_ATOMS: atom_id res chain seq x y z
N MET A 1 -21.58 9.54 21.50
CA MET A 1 -21.45 10.31 20.24
C MET A 1 -21.18 9.32 19.13
N MET A 2 -22.12 9.13 18.20
CA MET A 2 -21.83 8.45 16.94
C MET A 2 -21.07 9.43 16.06
N MET A 3 -19.84 9.06 15.67
CA MET A 3 -19.11 9.80 14.65
C MET A 3 -19.59 9.26 13.31
N GLU A 4 -20.49 9.99 12.66
CA GLU A 4 -20.99 9.62 11.33
C GLU A 4 -19.88 9.85 10.30
N MET A 5 -19.30 8.76 9.79
CA MET A 5 -18.33 8.80 8.70
C MET A 5 -19.06 8.78 7.37
N TYR A 6 -19.18 9.94 6.74
CA TYR A 6 -19.74 10.07 5.40
C TYR A 6 -18.64 10.00 4.35
N LEU A 7 -18.86 9.21 3.31
CA LEU A 7 -18.01 9.18 2.14
C LEU A 7 -18.40 10.33 1.21
N TYR A 8 -17.43 11.19 0.86
CA TYR A 8 -17.67 12.38 0.05
C TYR A 8 -17.06 12.23 -1.35
N TRP A 9 -17.77 12.74 -2.35
CA TRP A 9 -17.36 12.73 -3.76
C TRP A 9 -17.01 14.15 -4.21
N THR A 10 -16.01 14.75 -3.59
CA THR A 10 -15.60 16.13 -3.89
C THR A 10 -14.16 16.18 -4.40
N ALA A 11 -13.83 17.26 -5.11
CA ALA A 11 -12.45 17.55 -5.47
C ALA A 11 -11.60 18.03 -4.29
N LYS A 12 -12.24 18.40 -3.17
CA LYS A 12 -11.56 18.71 -1.92
C LYS A 12 -11.05 17.42 -1.30
N CYS A 13 -9.73 17.35 -1.15
CA CYS A 13 -9.10 16.27 -0.41
C CYS A 13 -8.04 16.87 0.50
N GLU A 14 -8.13 16.55 1.78
CA GLU A 14 -7.07 16.78 2.76
C GLU A 14 -6.29 15.47 2.87
N PHE A 15 -5.10 15.45 2.28
CA PHE A 15 -4.18 14.34 2.49
C PHE A 15 -3.44 14.52 3.83
N ILE A 16 -2.73 13.47 4.24
CA ILE A 16 -2.02 13.29 5.53
C ILE A 16 -1.15 14.49 5.92
N PHE A 17 -0.62 15.22 4.93
CA PHE A 17 0.07 16.48 5.14
C PHE A 17 -0.87 17.61 4.75
N GLU A 18 -1.06 18.58 5.65
CA GLU A 18 -1.86 19.79 5.41
C GLU A 18 -1.42 20.55 4.14
N SER A 19 -0.16 20.37 3.74
CA SER A 19 0.43 20.89 2.50
C SER A 19 -0.08 20.25 1.21
N TRP A 20 -0.81 19.14 1.30
CA TRP A 20 -1.41 18.42 0.16
C TRP A 20 -2.92 18.65 0.08
N ARG A 21 -3.41 19.76 0.62
CA ARG A 21 -4.82 20.13 0.52
C ARG A 21 -5.15 20.58 -0.91
N ILE A 22 -6.14 19.93 -1.51
CA ILE A 22 -6.64 20.31 -2.84
C ILE A 22 -7.91 21.13 -2.64
N TYR A 23 -7.93 22.33 -3.25
CA TYR A 23 -9.10 23.21 -3.27
C TYR A 23 -9.94 22.96 -4.53
N ASP A 24 -11.21 23.41 -4.54
CA ASP A 24 -12.20 23.12 -5.60
C ASP A 24 -11.71 23.46 -7.03
N ASP A 25 -10.79 24.41 -7.16
CA ASP A 25 -10.32 24.91 -8.46
C ASP A 25 -9.20 24.05 -9.09
N GLN A 26 -8.87 22.89 -8.51
CA GLN A 26 -7.70 22.09 -8.92
C GLN A 26 -8.01 20.60 -9.17
N PRO A 27 -8.94 20.26 -10.08
CA PRO A 27 -9.32 18.87 -10.36
C PRO A 27 -8.16 18.01 -10.90
N PHE A 28 -7.19 18.62 -11.57
CA PHE A 28 -6.00 17.93 -12.05
C PHE A 28 -5.14 17.37 -10.91
N LEU A 29 -4.99 18.12 -9.81
CA LEU A 29 -4.22 17.66 -8.65
C LEU A 29 -4.90 16.49 -7.95
N LEU A 30 -6.24 16.45 -7.95
CA LEU A 30 -6.99 15.29 -7.43
C LEU A 30 -6.71 14.04 -8.26
N PHE A 31 -6.73 14.17 -9.58
CA PHE A 31 -6.42 13.07 -10.48
C PHE A 31 -4.99 12.56 -10.28
N CYS A 32 -4.00 13.45 -10.19
CA CYS A 32 -2.62 13.09 -9.87
C CYS A 32 -2.51 12.38 -8.52
N GLY A 33 -3.18 12.89 -7.47
CA GLY A 33 -3.20 12.27 -6.15
C GLY A 33 -3.83 10.88 -6.16
N CYS A 34 -4.94 10.69 -6.88
CA CYS A 34 -5.59 9.39 -7.06
C CYS A 34 -4.68 8.43 -7.83
N PHE A 35 -4.03 8.87 -8.90
CA PHE A 35 -3.09 8.07 -9.66
C PHE A 35 -1.90 7.62 -8.80
N LEU A 36 -1.31 8.53 -8.03
CA LEU A 36 -0.22 8.22 -7.09
C LEU A 36 -0.69 7.26 -5.99
N SER A 37 -1.90 7.44 -5.45
CA SER A 37 -2.49 6.55 -4.45
C SER A 37 -2.71 5.14 -5.02
N CYS A 38 -3.17 5.03 -6.27
CA CYS A 38 -3.32 3.77 -6.98
C CYS A 38 -1.96 3.07 -7.19
N LEU A 39 -0.96 3.78 -7.71
CA LEU A 39 0.40 3.25 -7.87
C LEU A 39 1.00 2.79 -6.55
N TYR A 40 0.83 3.60 -5.50
CA TYR A 40 1.29 3.26 -4.15
C TYR A 40 0.62 1.98 -3.64
N ALA A 41 -0.69 1.86 -3.80
CA ALA A 41 -1.46 0.68 -3.42
C ALA A 41 -1.02 -0.60 -4.16
N ILE A 42 -0.71 -0.49 -5.46
CA ILE A 42 -0.14 -1.60 -6.26
C ILE A 42 1.19 -2.06 -5.63
N ILE A 43 2.11 -1.12 -5.40
CA ILE A 43 3.44 -1.41 -4.86
C ILE A 43 3.33 -2.00 -3.45
N HIS A 44 2.46 -1.45 -2.60
CA HIS A 44 2.21 -1.93 -1.25
C HIS A 44 1.80 -3.41 -1.24
N ILE A 45 0.81 -3.78 -2.05
CA ILE A 45 0.35 -5.18 -2.14
C ILE A 45 1.42 -6.09 -2.69
N ILE A 46 2.16 -5.67 -3.72
CA ILE A 46 3.28 -6.46 -4.26
C ILE A 46 4.34 -6.67 -3.18
N TYR A 47 4.71 -5.63 -2.43
CA TYR A 47 5.70 -5.70 -1.36
C TYR A 47 5.25 -6.61 -0.20
N MET A 48 3.97 -6.55 0.17
CA MET A 48 3.36 -7.42 1.18
C MET A 48 3.36 -8.89 0.72
N LEU A 49 2.92 -9.16 -0.53
CA LEU A 49 2.75 -10.52 -1.04
C LEU A 49 4.06 -11.18 -1.50
N GLN A 50 5.08 -10.39 -1.83
CA GLN A 50 6.41 -10.88 -2.22
C GLN A 50 7.43 -10.81 -1.07
N GLY A 51 6.96 -10.70 0.18
CA GLY A 51 7.81 -10.60 1.37
C GLY A 51 8.89 -11.67 1.46
N ASP A 52 8.59 -12.91 1.07
CA ASP A 52 9.56 -14.01 1.08
C ASP A 52 10.79 -13.72 0.19
N LYS A 53 10.57 -13.16 -1.01
CA LYS A 53 11.67 -12.82 -1.93
C LYS A 53 12.55 -11.71 -1.36
N VAL A 54 11.92 -10.69 -0.75
CA VAL A 54 12.63 -9.58 -0.10
C VAL A 54 13.44 -10.07 1.10
N GLN A 55 12.89 -10.98 1.89
CA GLN A 55 13.59 -11.58 3.03
C GLN A 55 14.77 -12.46 2.59
N ILE A 56 14.62 -13.24 1.51
CA ILE A 56 15.71 -14.03 0.93
C ILE A 56 16.85 -13.11 0.47
N PHE A 57 16.52 -12.01 -0.21
CA PHE A 57 17.50 -11.03 -0.64
C PHE A 57 18.22 -10.37 0.55
N LEU A 58 17.49 -9.94 1.58
CA LEU A 58 18.09 -9.33 2.77
C LEU A 58 18.99 -10.28 3.55
N LYS A 59 18.67 -11.59 3.57
CA LYS A 59 19.52 -12.63 4.20
C LYS A 59 20.91 -12.69 3.57
N GLN A 60 21.08 -12.28 2.31
CA GLN A 60 22.39 -12.26 1.65
C GLN A 60 23.34 -11.21 2.24
N TYR A 61 22.81 -10.14 2.85
CA TYR A 61 23.61 -9.00 3.33
C TYR A 61 23.63 -8.85 4.86
N MET A 62 22.66 -9.45 5.57
CA MET A 62 22.53 -9.30 7.02
C MET A 62 21.89 -10.51 7.70
N SER A 63 22.01 -10.57 9.03
CA SER A 63 21.37 -11.60 9.85
C SER A 63 19.85 -11.63 9.61
N ARG A 64 19.29 -12.84 9.56
CA ARG A 64 17.85 -13.09 9.33
C ARG A 64 16.96 -12.25 10.26
N ARG A 65 17.33 -12.10 11.54
CA ARG A 65 16.56 -11.33 12.53
C ARG A 65 16.53 -9.84 12.19
N VAL A 66 17.67 -9.27 11.81
CA VAL A 66 17.78 -7.84 11.47
C VAL A 66 17.04 -7.54 10.17
N GLY A 67 17.22 -8.38 9.14
CA GLY A 67 16.49 -8.24 7.88
C GLY A 67 14.97 -8.34 8.05
N PHE A 68 14.50 -9.25 8.91
CA PHE A 68 13.08 -9.37 9.24
C PHE A 68 12.55 -8.12 9.96
N SER A 69 13.27 -7.60 10.95
CA SER A 69 12.88 -6.37 11.65
C SER A 69 12.79 -5.16 10.72
N ILE A 70 13.73 -5.01 9.79
CA ILE A 70 13.73 -3.92 8.81
C ILE A 70 12.54 -4.07 7.84
N TYR A 71 12.32 -5.26 7.31
CA TYR A 71 11.16 -5.55 6.45
C TYR A 71 9.84 -5.22 7.17
N GLN A 72 9.70 -5.68 8.41
CA GLN A 72 8.48 -5.46 9.20
C GLN A 72 8.27 -3.98 9.51
N PHE A 73 9.33 -3.23 9.79
CA PHE A 73 9.26 -1.79 10.02
C PHE A 73 8.70 -1.06 8.80
N PHE A 74 9.25 -1.30 7.61
CA PHE A 74 8.78 -0.67 6.37
C PHE A 74 7.37 -1.13 5.98
N LEU A 75 7.04 -2.40 6.17
CA LEU A 75 5.68 -2.91 5.93
C LEU A 75 4.67 -2.23 6.85
N THR A 76 5.01 -2.04 8.12
CA THR A 76 4.14 -1.37 9.10
C THR A 76 3.95 0.09 8.74
N LEU A 77 5.04 0.81 8.42
CA LEU A 77 4.98 2.20 7.97
C LEU A 77 4.10 2.34 6.73
N SER A 78 4.27 1.44 5.75
CA SER A 78 3.48 1.45 4.54
C SER A 78 2.00 1.16 4.80
N SER A 79 1.70 0.22 5.70
CA SER A 79 0.32 -0.08 6.11
C SER A 79 -0.35 1.11 6.81
N MET A 80 0.39 1.87 7.61
CA MET A 80 -0.11 3.10 8.23
C MET A 80 -0.47 4.16 7.17
N ILE A 81 0.37 4.35 6.15
CA ILE A 81 0.08 5.28 5.04
C ILE A 81 -1.20 4.86 4.32
N THR A 82 -1.36 3.56 4.01
CA THR A 82 -2.57 3.14 3.29
C THR A 82 -3.83 3.21 4.14
N MET A 83 -3.73 2.94 5.45
CA MET A 83 -4.83 3.18 6.39
C MET A 83 -5.23 4.66 6.37
N MET A 84 -4.25 5.56 6.45
CA MET A 84 -4.51 6.99 6.41
C MET A 84 -5.13 7.46 5.08
N LEU A 85 -4.73 6.88 3.93
CA LEU A 85 -5.37 7.13 2.64
C LEU A 85 -6.85 6.73 2.65
N LEU A 86 -7.19 5.57 3.23
CA LEU A 86 -8.57 5.11 3.35
C LEU A 86 -9.39 5.98 4.32
N MET A 87 -8.74 6.52 5.35
CA MET A 87 -9.35 7.44 6.32
C MET A 87 -9.60 8.84 5.78
N THR A 88 -9.13 9.18 4.58
CA THR A 88 -9.49 10.46 3.92
C THR A 88 -10.98 10.56 3.61
N MET A 89 -11.71 9.43 3.58
CA MET A 89 -13.15 9.36 3.27
C MET A 89 -13.54 9.99 1.92
N ASN A 90 -12.55 10.24 1.04
CA ASN A 90 -12.77 10.71 -0.32
C ASN A 90 -13.03 9.51 -1.23
N GLY A 91 -14.20 9.49 -1.87
CA GLY A 91 -14.63 8.39 -2.73
C GLY A 91 -13.67 8.12 -3.89
N TRP A 92 -13.09 9.16 -4.49
CA TRP A 92 -12.14 9.04 -5.59
C TRP A 92 -10.83 8.39 -5.16
N VAL A 93 -10.30 8.80 -4.02
CA VAL A 93 -9.07 8.23 -3.44
C VAL A 93 -9.30 6.78 -3.05
N ASN A 94 -10.41 6.48 -2.38
CA ASN A 94 -10.75 5.11 -1.96
C ASN A 94 -10.94 4.17 -3.15
N LEU A 95 -11.58 4.65 -4.22
CA LEU A 95 -11.73 3.90 -5.46
C LEU A 95 -10.37 3.65 -6.13
N ALA A 96 -9.51 4.65 -6.19
CA ALA A 96 -8.15 4.52 -6.73
C ALA A 96 -7.30 3.50 -5.94
N VAL A 97 -7.35 3.55 -4.61
CA VAL A 97 -6.67 2.57 -3.73
C VAL A 97 -7.24 1.16 -3.96
N GLY A 98 -8.56 1.01 -4.05
CA GLY A 98 -9.21 -0.28 -4.31
C GLY A 98 -8.82 -0.89 -5.67
N ILE A 99 -8.76 -0.07 -6.72
CA ILE A 99 -8.24 -0.49 -8.03
C ILE A 99 -6.78 -0.92 -7.93
N GLY A 100 -5.96 -0.12 -7.25
CA GLY A 100 -4.53 -0.41 -7.07
C GLY A 100 -4.30 -1.74 -6.34
N TYR A 101 -5.07 -2.01 -5.28
CA TYR A 101 -5.04 -3.30 -4.59
C TYR A 101 -5.43 -4.47 -5.49
N THR A 102 -6.48 -4.32 -6.29
CA THR A 102 -6.95 -5.35 -7.22
C THR A 102 -5.89 -5.69 -8.26
N ILE A 103 -5.27 -4.67 -8.86
CA ILE A 103 -4.20 -4.82 -9.85
C ILE A 103 -2.96 -5.46 -9.20
N GLY A 104 -2.51 -4.94 -8.06
CA GLY A 104 -1.35 -5.47 -7.33
C GLY A 104 -1.50 -6.93 -6.91
N TYR A 105 -2.71 -7.31 -6.49
CA TYR A 105 -3.05 -8.70 -6.20
C TYR A 105 -2.98 -9.58 -7.46
N GLY A 106 -3.58 -9.14 -8.56
CA GLY A 106 -3.52 -9.84 -9.85
C GLY A 106 -2.10 -10.09 -10.33
N ILE A 107 -1.25 -9.05 -10.31
CA ILE A 107 0.19 -9.16 -10.68
C ILE A 107 0.91 -10.16 -9.77
N SER A 108 0.66 -10.10 -8.46
CA SER A 108 1.30 -10.97 -7.49
C SER A 108 0.88 -12.43 -7.66
N GLN A 109 -0.36 -12.71 -8.06
CA GLN A 109 -0.83 -14.06 -8.36
C GLN A 109 -0.18 -14.63 -9.63
N ILE A 110 -0.04 -13.81 -10.68
CA ILE A 110 0.65 -14.22 -11.92
C ILE A 110 2.13 -14.50 -11.65
N THR A 111 2.75 -13.70 -10.77
CA THR A 111 4.19 -13.76 -10.47
C THR A 111 4.52 -14.71 -9.31
N LYS A 112 3.52 -15.32 -8.68
CA LYS A 112 3.71 -16.39 -7.69
C LYS A 112 4.23 -17.62 -8.42
N SER A 113 5.53 -17.84 -8.31
CA SER A 113 6.13 -19.13 -8.69
C SER A 113 5.38 -20.22 -7.93
N LYS A 114 5.06 -21.33 -8.62
CA LYS A 114 4.59 -22.59 -8.00
C LYS A 114 5.73 -23.18 -7.16
N SER A 115 6.14 -22.49 -6.11
CA SER A 115 7.04 -23.03 -5.11
C SER A 115 6.24 -24.03 -4.30
N LYS A 116 6.20 -25.28 -4.78
CA LYS A 116 5.94 -26.42 -3.91
C LYS A 116 7.03 -26.36 -2.84
N TYR A 117 6.60 -26.15 -1.61
CA TYR A 117 7.37 -26.36 -0.38
C TYR A 117 8.54 -27.32 -0.59
N THR A 118 9.76 -26.80 -0.69
CA THR A 118 10.89 -27.54 -0.15
C THR A 118 10.83 -27.28 1.35
N GLN A 119 10.07 -28.11 2.06
CA GLN A 119 10.38 -28.40 3.45
C GLN A 119 11.86 -28.77 3.47
N VAL A 120 12.68 -27.91 4.05
CA VAL A 120 13.94 -28.34 4.62
C VAL A 120 13.89 -27.88 6.06
N ASP A 121 13.19 -28.69 6.86
CA ASP A 121 13.68 -28.99 8.19
C ASP A 121 15.14 -29.45 8.03
N THR A 122 16.09 -28.65 8.49
CA THR A 122 17.35 -29.20 9.01
C THR A 122 17.97 -28.19 9.98
N ILE A 123 17.83 -28.57 11.26
CA ILE A 123 18.70 -28.33 12.42
C ILE A 123 18.76 -26.90 12.97
#